data_AF-A0A3N5W431-F1
#
_entry.id   AF-A0A3N5W431-F1
#
_cell.length_a   1.000
_cell.length_b   1.000
_cell.length_c   1.000
_cell.angle_alpha   90.00
_cell.angle_beta   90.00
_cell.angle_gamma   90.00
#
_symmetry.space_group_name_H-M   'P 1'
#
loop_
_entity.id
_entity.type
_entity.pdbx_description
1 polymer ?
#
loop_
_entity_poly.entity_id
_entity_poly.type
_entity_poly.pdbx_seq_one_letter_code
_entity_poly.pdbx_strand_id
1 'polypeptide(L)' 'THRVGHGIGLDPHEPPYMFGENALILAPGMAYTIEPGIYLPERGGVRIEDDVVVTENGCETLSDMPRKLITLA' A
#
# COMPACT_ATOMS: atom_id res chain seq x y z
N THR A 1 12.49 -9.11 5.12
CA THR A 1 11.79 -8.52 3.97
C THR A 1 10.31 -8.42 4.33
N HIS A 2 9.55 -7.46 3.79
CA HIS A 2 8.13 -7.27 4.09
C HIS A 2 7.28 -7.40 2.83
N ARG A 3 5.95 -7.51 2.99
CA ARG A 3 4.99 -7.51 1.88
C ARG A 3 4.85 -6.11 1.28
N VAL A 4 4.37 -5.99 0.05
CA VAL A 4 4.12 -4.70 -0.57
C VAL A 4 2.93 -3.99 0.08
N GLY A 5 2.00 -4.73 0.70
CA GLY A 5 0.84 -4.18 1.39
C GLY A 5 -0.15 -5.26 1.80
N HIS A 6 -1.33 -4.84 2.25
CA HIS A 6 -2.39 -5.67 2.81
C HIS A 6 -3.78 -5.07 2.54
N GLY A 7 -4.84 -5.84 2.73
CA GLY A 7 -6.20 -5.35 2.69
C GLY A 7 -6.47 -4.48 3.92
N ILE A 8 -7.42 -3.56 3.79
CA ILE A 8 -7.82 -2.65 4.87
C ILE A 8 -9.33 -2.47 4.85
N GLY A 9 -9.93 -2.44 6.04
CA GLY A 9 -11.37 -2.32 6.19
C GLY A 9 -11.77 -2.09 7.64
N LEU A 10 -12.51 -3.03 8.22
CA LEU A 10 -12.83 -2.98 9.65
C LEU A 10 -11.59 -3.33 10.48
N ASP A 11 -10.75 -4.21 9.95
CA ASP A 11 -9.44 -4.51 10.50
C ASP A 11 -8.36 -3.72 9.76
N PRO A 12 -7.30 -3.28 10.47
CA PRO A 12 -6.18 -2.59 9.83
C PRO A 12 -5.40 -3.51 8.89
N HIS A 13 -5.45 -4.82 9.12
CA HIS A 13 -4.82 -5.85 8.29
C HIS A 13 -5.83 -6.97 8.00
N GLU A 14 -6.34 -6.99 6.78
CA GLU A 14 -7.25 -8.03 6.29
C GLU A 14 -6.82 -8.51 4.89
N PRO A 15 -7.37 -9.61 4.36
CA PRO A 15 -7.20 -9.94 2.94
C PRO A 15 -7.78 -8.83 2.05
N PRO A 16 -7.23 -8.57 0.83
CA PRO A 16 -6.18 -9.31 0.15
C PRO A 16 -4.74 -8.86 0.52
N TYR A 17 -3.78 -9.80 0.58
CA TYR A 17 -2.37 -9.48 0.90
C TYR A 17 -1.50 -9.34 -0.35
N MET A 18 -0.69 -8.28 -0.45
CA MET A 18 0.16 -8.00 -1.62
C MET A 18 1.56 -8.59 -1.45
N PHE A 19 1.79 -9.79 -1.96
CA PHE A 19 3.10 -10.45 -1.98
C PHE A 19 3.27 -11.27 -3.27
N GLY A 20 4.54 -11.56 -3.63
CA GLY A 20 4.90 -12.02 -4.97
C GLY A 20 4.25 -13.33 -5.43
N GLU A 21 3.97 -14.25 -4.49
CA GLU A 21 3.39 -15.56 -4.78
C GLU A 21 1.85 -15.59 -4.66
N ASN A 22 1.19 -14.47 -4.36
CA ASN A 22 -0.27 -14.44 -4.26
C ASN A 22 -0.91 -14.36 -5.65
N ALA A 23 -1.64 -15.40 -6.04
CA ALA A 23 -2.36 -15.47 -7.32
C ALA A 23 -3.81 -14.98 -7.26
N LEU A 24 -4.27 -14.44 -6.12
CA LEU A 24 -5.61 -13.89 -5.99
C LEU A 24 -5.82 -12.73 -6.97
N ILE A 25 -6.87 -12.83 -7.80
CA ILE A 25 -7.27 -11.76 -8.70
C ILE A 25 -8.06 -10.70 -7.92
N LEU A 26 -7.62 -9.44 -8.02
CA LEU A 26 -8.31 -8.30 -7.43
C LEU A 26 -9.66 -8.05 -8.12
N ALA A 27 -10.68 -7.73 -7.33
CA ALA A 27 -12.03 -7.44 -7.80
C ALA A 27 -12.48 -6.03 -7.37
N PRO A 28 -13.35 -5.36 -8.14
CA PRO A 28 -13.92 -4.07 -7.77
C PRO A 28 -14.49 -4.07 -6.34
N GLY A 29 -14.23 -3.01 -5.59
CA GLY A 29 -14.64 -2.85 -4.19
C GLY A 29 -13.65 -3.39 -3.15
N MET A 30 -12.61 -4.13 -3.55
CA MET A 30 -11.52 -4.47 -2.63
C MET A 30 -10.69 -3.22 -2.31
N ALA A 31 -10.37 -3.02 -1.02
CA ALA A 31 -9.49 -1.97 -0.55
C ALA A 31 -8.19 -2.56 0.04
N TYR A 32 -7.06 -1.94 -0.25
CA TYR A 32 -5.73 -2.40 0.18
C TYR A 32 -4.69 -1.28 0.16
N THR A 33 -3.59 -1.49 0.88
CA THR A 33 -2.43 -0.60 0.93
C THR A 33 -1.42 -0.95 -0.17
N ILE A 34 -0.72 0.07 -0.67
CA ILE A 34 0.51 -0.07 -1.45
C ILE A 34 1.61 0.69 -0.72
N GLU A 35 2.48 -0.04 -0.02
CA GLU A 35 3.46 0.51 0.91
C GLU A 35 4.88 -0.10 0.79
N PRO A 36 5.51 -0.10 -0.40
CA PRO A 36 6.87 -0.57 -0.54
C PRO A 36 7.85 0.28 0.28
N GLY A 37 8.82 -0.37 0.92
CA GLY A 37 9.81 0.28 1.76
C GLY A 37 11.22 -0.19 1.45
N ILE A 38 12.18 0.73 1.58
CA ILE A 38 13.61 0.44 1.54
C ILE A 38 14.21 0.87 2.87
N TYR A 39 14.91 -0.05 3.52
CA TYR A 39 15.53 0.17 4.82
C TYR A 39 17.01 -0.19 4.71
N LEU A 40 17.86 0.78 5.01
CA LEU A 40 19.30 0.64 5.07
C LEU A 40 19.70 0.63 6.54
N PRO A 41 20.23 -0.51 7.05
CA PRO A 41 20.72 -0.60 8.41
C PRO A 41 21.64 0.58 8.75
N GLU A 42 21.46 1.13 9.95
CA GLU A 42 22.25 2.24 10.50
C GLU A 42 22.15 3.59 9.76
N ARG A 43 21.45 3.66 8.62
CA ARG A 43 21.26 4.89 7.83
C ARG A 43 19.82 5.40 7.86
N GLY A 44 18.83 4.51 7.98
CA GLY A 44 17.42 4.84 8.01
C GLY A 44 16.62 4.12 6.92
N GLY A 45 15.40 4.58 6.66
CA GLY A 45 14.55 3.98 5.64
C GLY A 45 13.45 4.93 5.18
N VAL A 46 12.83 4.56 4.07
CA VAL A 46 11.71 5.29 3.46
C VAL A 46 10.63 4.28 3.12
N ARG A 47 9.39 4.62 3.47
CA ARG A 47 8.16 3.96 3.01
C ARG A 47 7.18 5.06 2.63
N ILE A 48 6.50 4.86 1.51
CA ILE A 48 5.38 5.70 1.08
C ILE A 48 4.22 4.73 0.95
N GLU A 49 3.11 5.06 1.60
CA GLU A 49 1.93 4.21 1.70
C GLU A 49 0.72 4.99 1.19
N ASP A 50 -0.05 4.33 0.33
CA ASP A 50 -1.37 4.78 -0.09
C ASP A 50 -2.41 3.70 0.18
N ASP A 51 -3.60 4.13 0.60
CA ASP A 51 -4.82 3.35 0.55
C ASP A 51 -5.41 3.42 -0.87
N VAL A 52 -5.78 2.26 -1.41
CA VAL A 52 -6.26 2.11 -2.79
C VAL A 52 -7.50 1.24 -2.81
N VAL A 53 -8.47 1.60 -3.65
CA VAL A 53 -9.66 0.80 -3.94
C VAL A 53 -9.68 0.38 -5.40
N VAL A 54 -10.03 -0.88 -5.67
CA VAL A 54 -10.26 -1.37 -7.04
C VAL A 54 -11.58 -0.82 -7.55
N THR A 55 -11.58 -0.25 -8.74
CA THR A 55 -12.78 0.22 -9.45
C THR A 55 -13.09 -0.73 -10.61
N GLU A 56 -14.24 -0.57 -11.26
CA GLU A 56 -14.61 -1.39 -12.43
C GLU A 56 -13.60 -1.31 -13.58
N ASN A 57 -12.87 -0.19 -13.69
CA ASN A 57 -11.97 0.11 -14.81
C ASN A 57 -10.50 0.32 -14.38
N GLY A 58 -10.15 -0.03 -13.14
CA GLY A 58 -8.79 0.17 -12.63
C GLY A 58 -8.75 0.27 -11.10
N CYS A 59 -8.08 1.29 -10.59
CA CYS A 59 -8.03 1.59 -9.17
C CYS A 59 -7.99 3.11 -8.92
N GLU A 60 -8.37 3.50 -7.71
CA GLU A 60 -8.35 4.88 -7.23
C GLU A 60 -7.63 4.93 -5.88
N THR A 61 -6.83 5.97 -5.66
CA THR A 61 -6.19 6.20 -4.35
C THR A 61 -7.13 7.00 -3.46
N LEU A 62 -7.25 6.57 -2.21
CA LEU A 62 -7.99 7.27 -1.15
C LEU A 62 -7.08 8.24 -0.37
N SER A 63 -5.77 8.20 -0.63
CA SER A 63 -4.75 9.02 0.02
C SER A 63 -4.31 10.18 -0.87
N ASP A 64 -4.36 11.41 -0.33
CA ASP A 64 -4.12 12.66 -1.08
C ASP A 64 -2.80 13.37 -0.71
N MET A 65 -2.05 12.84 0.25
CA MET A 65 -0.75 13.41 0.63
C MET A 65 0.26 13.35 -0.54
N PRO A 66 1.07 14.42 -0.72
CA PRO A 66 2.13 14.40 -1.73
C PRO A 66 3.13 13.28 -1.45
N ARG A 67 3.44 12.49 -2.48
CA ARG A 67 4.43 11.40 -2.40
C ARG A 67 5.88 11.88 -2.57
N LYS A 68 6.07 13.19 -2.75
CA LYS A 68 7.40 13.80 -2.78
C LYS A 68 7.89 14.02 -1.35
N LEU A 69 9.20 13.96 -1.16
CA LEU A 69 9.81 14.32 0.11
C LEU A 69 9.48 15.78 0.45
N ILE A 70 8.87 15.98 1.62
CA ILE A 70 8.63 17.30 2.21
C ILE A 70 9.59 17.47 3.38
N THR A 71 10.35 18.57 3.38
CA THR A 71 11.19 18.96 4.50
C THR A 71 10.44 19.99 5.34
N LEU A 72 10.31 19.70 6.64
CA LEU A 72 9.69 20.63 7.60
C LEU A 72 10.74 21.67 8.04
N ALA A 73 10.30 22.90 8.26
CA ALA A 73 11.13 24.01 8.72
C ALA A 73 11.38 23.97 10.23
#